data_AF-A0A4S8QD09-F1
#
_entry.id   AF-A0A4S8QD09-F1
#
_cell.length_a   1.000
_cell.length_b   1.000
_cell.length_c   1.000
_cell.angle_alpha   90.00
_cell.angle_beta   90.00
_cell.angle_gamma   90.00
#
_symmetry.space_group_name_H-M   'P 1'
#
loop_
_entity.id
_entity.type
_entity.pdbx_description
1 polymer ?
#
loop_
_entity_poly.entity_id
_entity_poly.type
_entity_poly.pdbx_seq_one_letter_code
_entity_poly.pdbx_strand_id
1 'polypeptide(L)'
;MGRIAMSYEELDAAYSEILSQSGEMEGTLSDLRSQLDNMDWQGADLEAYNESKAQWDAAFEKINEILQGVGNAVNNAKERYQNTEASNAARFAG
;
A
#
# COMPACT_ATOMS: atom_id res chain seq x y z
N MET A 1 20.91 13.04 18.31
CA MET A 1 19.52 12.59 18.31
C MET A 1 18.85 13.01 17.00
N GLY A 2 19.16 12.37 15.85
CA GLY A 2 18.67 12.87 14.55
C GLY A 2 18.53 11.85 13.42
N ARG A 3 19.13 10.66 13.56
CA ARG A 3 19.06 9.61 12.52
C ARG A 3 17.70 8.91 12.44
N ILE A 4 16.98 8.79 13.56
CA ILE A 4 15.68 8.09 13.60
C ILE A 4 14.53 9.01 13.16
N ALA A 5 14.62 10.33 13.43
CA ALA A 5 13.66 11.30 12.91
C ALA A 5 13.73 11.43 11.38
N MET A 6 14.94 11.41 10.81
CA MET A 6 15.14 11.38 9.36
C MET A 6 14.52 10.12 8.72
N SER A 7 14.66 8.96 9.37
CA SER A 7 14.01 7.72 8.88
C SER A 7 12.48 7.73 8.95
N TYR A 8 11.87 8.61 9.75
CA TYR A 8 10.40 8.70 9.86
C TYR A 8 9.79 9.45 8.68
N GLU A 9 10.35 10.60 8.32
CA GLU A 9 9.89 11.36 7.14
C GLU A 9 10.03 10.53 5.87
N GLU A 10 11.09 9.73 5.76
CA GLU A 10 11.30 8.79 4.67
C GLU A 10 10.24 7.68 4.64
N LEU A 11 9.82 7.18 5.81
CA LEU A 11 8.77 6.14 5.91
C LEU A 11 7.38 6.69 5.60
N ASP A 12 7.04 7.88 6.07
CA ASP A 12 5.74 8.53 5.82
C ASP A 12 5.61 8.94 4.34
N ALA A 13 6.71 9.43 3.75
CA ALA A 13 6.80 9.71 2.32
C ALA A 13 6.62 8.43 1.49
N ALA A 14 7.33 7.35 1.82
CA ALA A 14 7.18 6.07 1.15
C ALA A 14 5.75 5.52 1.27
N TYR A 15 5.12 5.62 2.43
CA TYR A 15 3.73 5.21 2.62
C TYR A 15 2.76 5.99 1.74
N SER A 16 2.88 7.33 1.72
CA SER A 16 2.05 8.20 0.89
C SER A 16 2.25 7.92 -0.60
N GLU A 17 3.48 7.65 -1.02
CA GLU A 17 3.81 7.30 -2.40
C GLU A 17 3.20 5.95 -2.82
N ILE A 18 3.25 4.93 -1.96
CA ILE A 18 2.61 3.64 -2.25
C ILE A 18 1.08 3.80 -2.33
N LEU A 19 0.45 4.59 -1.45
CA LEU A 19 -0.98 4.89 -1.55
C LEU A 19 -1.35 5.56 -2.88
N SER A 20 -0.54 6.53 -3.32
CA SER A 20 -0.74 7.19 -4.61
C SER A 20 -0.65 6.21 -5.77
N GLN A 21 0.41 5.40 -5.82
CA GLN A 21 0.60 4.39 -6.86
C GLN A 21 -0.52 3.34 -6.85
N SER A 22 -1.03 2.97 -5.67
CA SER A 22 -2.18 2.06 -5.56
C SER A 22 -3.46 2.65 -6.16
N GLY A 23 -3.76 3.92 -5.87
CA GLY A 23 -4.90 4.61 -6.46
C GLY A 23 -4.78 4.74 -7.99
N GLU A 24 -3.58 5.02 -8.50
CA GLU A 24 -3.32 5.05 -9.95
C GLU A 24 -3.50 3.67 -10.60
N MET A 25 -3.06 2.60 -9.93
CA MET A 25 -3.30 1.23 -10.36
C MET A 25 -4.79 0.87 -10.36
N GLU A 26 -5.54 1.25 -9.33
CA GLU A 26 -7.01 1.08 -9.28
C GLU A 26 -7.70 1.76 -10.46
N GLY A 27 -7.35 3.02 -10.74
CA GLY A 27 -7.90 3.77 -11.86
C GLY A 27 -7.62 3.08 -13.19
N THR A 28 -6.36 2.70 -13.42
CA THR A 28 -5.94 2.01 -14.65
C THR A 28 -6.67 0.68 -14.84
N LEU A 29 -6.83 -0.10 -13.77
CA LEU A 29 -7.54 -1.38 -13.80
C LEU A 29 -9.05 -1.21 -14.02
N SER A 30 -9.66 -0.19 -13.39
CA SER A 30 -11.07 0.16 -13.61
C SER A 30 -11.32 0.54 -15.07
N ASP A 31 -10.44 1.38 -15.64
CA ASP A 31 -10.53 1.81 -17.03
C ASP A 31 -10.36 0.64 -17.99
N LEU A 32 -9.39 -0.23 -17.72
CA LEU A 32 -9.16 -1.43 -18.52
C LEU A 32 -10.35 -2.39 -18.44
N ARG A 33 -10.90 -2.62 -17.25
CA ARG A 33 -12.09 -3.46 -17.07
C ARG A 33 -13.30 -2.89 -17.79
N SER A 34 -13.51 -1.58 -17.74
CA SER A 34 -14.58 -0.92 -18.48
C SER A 34 -14.41 -1.06 -20.00
N GLN A 35 -13.17 -0.98 -20.51
CA GLN A 35 -12.89 -1.22 -21.92
C GLN A 35 -13.17 -2.67 -22.31
N LEU A 36 -12.71 -3.64 -21.51
CA LEU A 36 -12.89 -5.06 -21.78
C LEU A 36 -14.37 -5.49 -21.68
N ASP A 37 -15.13 -4.98 -20.70
CA ASP A 37 -16.56 -5.28 -20.58
C ASP A 37 -17.39 -4.76 -21.77
N ASN A 38 -16.89 -3.74 -22.48
CA ASN A 38 -17.51 -3.20 -23.69
C ASN A 38 -17.08 -3.93 -24.97
N MET A 39 -16.15 -4.88 -24.92
CA MET A 39 -15.76 -5.69 -26.07
C MET A 39 -16.71 -6.88 -26.25
N ASP A 40 -17.05 -7.20 -27.50
CA ASP A 40 -17.86 -8.38 -27.83
C ASP A 40 -16.92 -9.61 -27.93
N TRP A 41 -16.77 -10.32 -26.82
CA TRP A 41 -15.93 -11.53 -26.74
C TRP A 41 -16.65 -12.72 -27.36
N GLN A 42 -16.16 -13.24 -28.48
CA GLN A 42 -16.73 -14.43 -29.13
C GLN A 42 -15.88 -15.68 -28.84
N GLY A 43 -16.52 -16.78 -28.43
CA GLY A 43 -15.90 -18.11 -28.37
C GLY A 43 -14.81 -18.27 -27.29
N ALA A 44 -13.65 -18.83 -27.68
CA ALA A 44 -12.57 -19.26 -26.79
C ALA A 44 -11.84 -18.11 -26.06
N ASP A 45 -12.01 -16.86 -26.51
CA ASP A 45 -11.33 -15.70 -25.93
C ASP A 45 -11.92 -15.28 -24.57
N LEU A 46 -13.12 -15.75 -24.24
CA LEU A 46 -13.78 -15.48 -22.96
C LEU A 46 -13.05 -16.14 -21.76
N GLU A 47 -12.45 -17.30 -21.97
CA GLU A 47 -11.71 -18.02 -20.92
C GLU A 47 -10.41 -17.29 -20.57
N ALA A 48 -9.66 -16.86 -21.59
CA ALA A 48 -8.44 -16.05 -21.43
C ALA A 48 -8.73 -14.68 -20.78
N TYR A 49 -9.86 -14.06 -21.11
CA TYR A 49 -10.32 -12.83 -20.43
C TYR A 49 -10.56 -13.08 -18.94
N ASN A 50 -11.35 -14.09 -18.60
CA ASN A 50 -11.67 -14.41 -17.20
C ASN A 50 -10.42 -14.74 -16.38
N GLU A 51 -9.45 -15.45 -16.98
CA GLU A 51 -8.17 -15.75 -16.32
C GLU A 51 -7.35 -14.48 -16.07
N SER A 52 -7.22 -13.61 -17.09
CA SER A 52 -6.48 -12.34 -16.96
C SER A 52 -7.12 -11.44 -15.90
N LYS A 53 -8.45 -11.38 -15.89
CA LYS A 53 -9.23 -10.66 -14.88
C LYS A 53 -8.94 -11.18 -13.47
N ALA A 54 -8.95 -12.49 -13.28
CA ALA A 54 -8.67 -13.10 -11.97
C ALA A 54 -7.24 -12.82 -11.49
N GLN A 55 -6.25 -12.87 -12.38
CA GLN A 55 -4.86 -12.54 -12.04
C GLN A 55 -4.71 -11.08 -11.60
N TRP A 56 -5.42 -10.15 -12.25
CA TRP A 56 -5.42 -8.74 -11.86
C TRP A 56 -6.12 -8.50 -10.52
N ASP A 57 -7.30 -9.07 -10.31
CA ASP A 57 -8.01 -8.96 -9.03
C ASP A 57 -7.11 -9.47 -7.87
N ALA A 58 -6.38 -10.57 -8.08
CA ALA A 58 -5.43 -11.11 -7.09
C ALA A 58 -4.19 -10.22 -6.88
N ALA A 59 -3.63 -9.62 -7.94
CA ALA A 59 -2.52 -8.69 -7.82
C ALA A 59 -2.92 -7.45 -7.01
N PHE A 60 -4.15 -6.98 -7.19
CA PHE A 60 -4.71 -5.85 -6.47
C PHE A 60 -4.89 -6.14 -4.97
N GLU A 61 -5.47 -7.30 -4.62
CA GLU A 61 -5.54 -7.73 -3.21
C GLU A 61 -4.16 -7.74 -2.55
N LYS A 62 -3.15 -8.25 -3.25
CA LYS A 62 -1.78 -8.33 -2.72
C LYS A 62 -1.15 -6.96 -2.48
N ILE A 63 -1.42 -5.97 -3.34
CA ILE A 63 -0.94 -4.60 -3.14
C ILE A 63 -1.60 -3.99 -1.89
N ASN A 64 -2.90 -4.18 -1.71
CA ASN A 64 -3.61 -3.75 -0.51
C ASN A 64 -3.07 -4.39 0.77
N GLU A 65 -2.76 -5.70 0.74
CA GLU A 65 -2.12 -6.38 1.87
C GLU A 65 -0.75 -5.77 2.21
N ILE A 66 0.09 -5.51 1.20
CA ILE A 66 1.40 -4.89 1.39
C ILE A 66 1.23 -3.50 2.02
N LEU A 67 0.31 -2.69 1.51
CA LEU A 67 -0.02 -1.37 2.03
C LEU A 67 -0.43 -1.39 3.50
N GLN A 68 -1.34 -2.28 3.85
CA GLN A 68 -1.76 -2.46 5.24
C GLN A 68 -0.58 -2.90 6.12
N GLY A 69 0.26 -3.80 5.62
CA GLY A 69 1.49 -4.22 6.30
C GLY A 69 2.45 -3.06 6.58
N VAL A 70 2.68 -2.21 5.57
CA VAL A 70 3.52 -1.01 5.71
C VAL A 70 2.91 -0.03 6.71
N GLY A 71 1.61 0.28 6.60
CA GLY A 71 0.93 1.19 7.52
C GLY A 71 0.99 0.70 8.98
N ASN A 72 0.83 -0.60 9.20
CA ASN A 72 0.98 -1.21 10.51
C ASN A 72 2.42 -1.10 11.04
N ALA A 73 3.43 -1.32 10.20
CA ALA A 73 4.83 -1.19 10.57
C ALA A 73 5.19 0.26 10.96
N VAL A 74 4.69 1.26 10.21
CA VAL A 74 4.88 2.69 10.51
C VAL A 74 4.22 3.06 11.84
N ASN A 75 2.97 2.62 12.09
CA ASN A 75 2.30 2.86 13.36
C ASN A 75 3.02 2.20 14.54
N ASN A 76 3.52 0.97 14.38
CA ASN A 76 4.30 0.30 15.43
C ASN A 76 5.60 1.04 15.73
N ALA A 77 6.27 1.57 14.70
CA ALA A 77 7.46 2.39 14.87
C ALA A 77 7.15 3.69 15.65
N LYS A 78 6.00 4.33 15.39
CA LYS A 78 5.52 5.51 16.12
C LYS A 78 5.30 5.24 17.61
N GLU A 79 4.61 4.16 17.96
CA GLU A 79 4.37 3.79 19.36
C GLU A 79 5.68 3.51 20.10
N ARG A 80 6.60 2.76 19.48
CA ARG A 80 7.92 2.48 20.05
C ARG A 80 8.72 3.76 20.29
N TYR A 81 8.65 4.72 19.37
CA TYR A 81 9.33 6.01 19.51
C TYR A 81 8.77 6.82 20.68
N GLN A 82 7.44 7.02 20.74
CA GLN A 82 6.79 7.76 21.82
C GLN A 82 7.12 7.18 23.20
N ASN A 83 7.09 5.85 23.31
CA ASN A 83 7.45 5.16 24.54
C ASN A 83 8.94 5.33 24.89
N THR A 84 9.83 5.30 23.90
CA THR A 84 11.29 5.44 24.11
C THR A 84 11.65 6.87 24.53
N GLU A 85 11.10 7.88 23.85
CA GLU A 85 11.29 9.28 24.22
C GLU A 85 10.68 9.57 25.59
N ALA A 86 9.46 9.10 25.88
CA ALA A 86 8.85 9.27 27.20
C ALA A 86 9.69 8.61 28.31
N SER A 87 10.24 7.42 28.06
CA SER A 87 11.10 6.71 29.01
C SER A 87 12.43 7.43 29.23
N ASN A 88 13.03 7.96 28.17
CA ASN A 88 14.27 8.74 28.25
C ASN A 88 14.02 10.07 28.96
N ALA A 89 12.96 10.81 28.59
CA ALA A 89 12.58 12.05 29.23
C ALA A 89 12.32 11.85 30.74
N ALA A 90 11.61 10.77 31.13
CA ALA A 90 11.40 10.43 32.53
C ALA A 90 12.71 10.14 33.30
N ARG A 91 13.71 9.56 32.63
CA ARG A 91 15.04 9.30 33.21
C ARG A 91 15.91 10.54 33.37
N PHE A 92 15.71 11.56 32.54
CA PHE A 92 16.43 12.84 32.63
C PHE A 92 15.70 13.88 33.48
N ALA A 93 14.42 13.66 33.79
CA ALA A 93 13.61 14.53 34.65
C ALA A 93 13.61 14.12 36.14
N GLY A 94 14.21 12.98 36.48
CA GLY A 94 14.46 12.52 37.86
C GLY A 94 15.94 12.55 38.20
#